data_AF-A0A7W1TR68-F1
#
_entry.id   AF-A0A7W1TR68-F1
#
_cell.length_a   1.000
_cell.length_b   1.000
_cell.length_c   1.000
_cell.angle_alpha   90.00
_cell.angle_beta   90.00
_cell.angle_gamma   90.00
#
_symmetry.space_group_name_H-M   'P 1'
#
loop_
_entity.id
_entity.type
_entity.pdbx_description
1 polymer ?
#
loop_
_entity_poly.entity_id
_entity_poly.type
_entity_poly.pdbx_seq_one_letter_code
_entity_poly.pdbx_strand_id
1 'polypeptide(L)'
;MDTEELQKLLDAVKAAWHYSHEDSVDRLKTWQNMHALAEARFPPALDFFVTCLADSRWGWRIDALRCIGFHYQFPVDGAIADKIRQMLLTDVGGFGEVRMTAASVLGRRSTWPDLALETALKTDPDEDVRRVAFAALLTIGGIPYK
;
A
#
# COMPACT_ATOMS: atom_id res chain seq x y z
N MET A 1 5.75 -1.80 22.70
CA MET A 1 4.84 -0.71 23.05
C MET A 1 3.59 -1.32 23.63
N ASP A 2 3.05 -0.68 24.66
CA ASP A 2 1.72 -1.01 25.14
C ASP A 2 0.63 -0.39 24.25
N THR A 3 -0.63 -0.69 24.56
CA THR A 3 -1.77 -0.21 23.77
C THR A 3 -1.95 1.32 23.85
N GLU A 4 -1.60 1.95 24.97
CA GLU A 4 -1.74 3.39 25.15
C GLU A 4 -0.71 4.14 24.30
N GLU A 5 0.53 3.65 24.25
CA GLU A 5 1.59 4.18 23.39
C GLU A 5 1.22 4.05 21.89
N LEU A 6 0.69 2.90 21.47
CA LEU A 6 0.22 2.69 20.11
C LEU A 6 -0.95 3.62 19.76
N GLN A 7 -1.88 3.84 20.70
CA GLN A 7 -2.99 4.76 20.48
C GLN A 7 -2.49 6.20 20.30
N LYS A 8 -1.54 6.66 21.12
CA LYS A 8 -0.91 7.98 20.97
C LYS A 8 -0.23 8.16 19.61
N LEU A 9 0.45 7.11 19.12
CA LEU A 9 1.04 7.14 17.78
C LEU A 9 -0.05 7.26 16.69
N LEU A 10 -1.14 6.51 16.80
CA LEU A 10 -2.24 6.58 15.86
C LEU A 10 -2.89 7.96 15.85
N ASP A 11 -3.12 8.56 17.02
CA ASP A 11 -3.69 9.90 17.14
C ASP A 11 -2.77 10.96 16.51
N ALA A 12 -1.46 10.84 16.73
CA ALA A 12 -0.48 11.73 16.10
C ALA A 12 -0.46 11.59 14.57
N VAL A 13 -0.54 10.37 14.04
CA VAL A 13 -0.62 10.13 12.59
C VAL A 13 -1.92 10.70 12.01
N LYS A 14 -3.06 10.51 12.68
CA LYS A 14 -4.35 11.09 12.26
C LYS A 14 -4.31 12.62 12.26
N ALA A 15 -3.70 13.23 13.28
CA ALA A 15 -3.50 14.68 13.30
C ALA A 15 -2.65 15.12 12.10
N ALA A 16 -1.51 14.48 11.86
CA ALA A 16 -0.67 14.78 10.69
C ALA A 16 -1.45 14.61 9.38
N TRP A 17 -2.27 13.57 9.25
CA TRP A 17 -3.12 13.35 8.07
C TRP A 17 -4.07 14.51 7.76
N HIS A 18 -4.64 15.15 8.80
CA HIS A 18 -5.50 16.32 8.64
C HIS A 18 -4.74 17.62 8.30
N TYR A 19 -3.53 17.79 8.83
CA TYR A 19 -2.83 19.09 8.79
C TYR A 19 -1.60 19.14 7.86
N SER A 20 -1.09 17.99 7.38
CA SER A 20 0.13 17.95 6.57
C SER A 20 -0.12 18.34 5.11
N HIS A 21 0.75 19.21 4.61
CA HIS A 21 1.05 19.36 3.18
C HIS A 21 2.17 18.36 2.80
N GLU A 22 2.27 17.97 1.52
CA GLU A 22 3.15 16.88 1.04
C GLU A 22 4.64 17.05 1.41
N ASP A 23 5.13 18.28 1.58
CA ASP A 23 6.57 18.61 1.69
C ASP A 23 7.08 18.96 3.11
N SER A 24 6.35 18.66 4.20
CA SER A 24 6.84 19.03 5.54
C SER A 24 7.84 18.03 6.14
N VAL A 25 8.80 18.53 6.93
CA VAL A 25 9.74 17.75 7.77
C VAL A 25 9.00 16.72 8.65
N ASP A 26 7.73 16.98 8.98
CA ASP A 26 6.87 16.07 9.72
C ASP A 26 6.50 14.79 8.96
N ARG A 27 6.68 14.74 7.62
CA ARG A 27 6.33 13.57 6.81
C ARG A 27 7.15 12.34 7.19
N LEU A 28 8.46 12.48 7.43
CA LEU A 28 9.31 11.36 7.83
C LEU A 28 8.89 10.80 9.18
N LYS A 29 8.65 11.67 10.17
CA LYS A 29 8.21 11.24 11.50
C LYS A 29 6.83 10.58 11.44
N THR A 30 5.93 11.14 10.63
CA THR A 30 4.60 10.56 10.40
C THR A 30 4.72 9.18 9.77
N TRP A 31 5.56 9.01 8.75
CA TRP A 31 5.84 7.72 8.15
C TRP A 31 6.41 6.72 9.16
N GLN A 32 7.38 7.12 9.99
CA GLN A 32 7.94 6.26 11.05
C GLN A 32 6.86 5.80 12.03
N ASN A 33 5.96 6.69 12.44
CA ASN A 33 4.85 6.34 13.32
C ASN A 33 3.88 5.36 12.63
N MET A 34 3.52 5.61 11.36
CA MET A 34 2.71 4.67 10.56
C MET A 34 3.36 3.28 10.48
N HIS A 35 4.66 3.24 10.19
CA HIS A 35 5.41 1.99 10.10
C HIS A 35 5.43 1.24 11.44
N ALA A 36 5.67 1.94 12.56
CA ALA A 36 5.66 1.34 13.89
C ALA A 36 4.29 0.76 14.26
N LEU A 37 3.20 1.46 13.91
CA LEU A 37 1.83 0.95 14.07
C LEU A 37 1.57 -0.32 13.24
N ALA A 38 2.06 -0.32 11.99
CA ALA A 38 1.92 -1.46 11.09
C ALA A 38 2.73 -2.68 11.57
N GLU A 39 3.96 -2.47 11.99
CA GLU A 39 4.85 -3.51 12.54
C GLU A 39 4.27 -4.13 13.81
N ALA A 40 3.66 -3.32 14.67
CA ALA A 40 2.90 -3.78 15.84
C ALA A 40 1.57 -4.47 15.48
N ARG A 41 1.16 -4.45 14.20
CA ARG A 41 -0.12 -4.93 13.68
C ARG A 41 -1.31 -4.41 14.48
N PHE A 42 -1.25 -3.14 14.88
CA PHE A 42 -2.25 -2.54 15.75
C PHE A 42 -3.60 -2.43 15.02
N PRO A 43 -4.66 -3.18 15.42
CA PRO A 43 -5.88 -3.28 14.62
C PRO A 43 -6.55 -1.92 14.29
N PRO A 44 -6.65 -0.94 15.21
CA PRO A 44 -7.20 0.37 14.88
C PRO A 44 -6.42 1.16 13.82
N ALA A 45 -5.12 0.87 13.65
CA ALA A 45 -4.33 1.48 12.59
C ALA A 45 -4.64 0.86 11.22
N LEU A 46 -5.04 -0.41 11.14
CA LEU A 46 -5.45 -1.03 9.88
C LEU A 46 -6.66 -0.28 9.28
N ASP A 47 -7.68 0.01 10.08
CA ASP A 47 -8.88 0.74 9.62
C ASP A 47 -8.52 2.13 9.09
N PHE A 48 -7.58 2.80 9.77
CA PHE A 48 -7.06 4.08 9.32
C PHE A 48 -6.29 3.95 8.00
N PHE A 49 -5.39 2.97 7.86
CA PHE A 49 -4.66 2.76 6.60
C PHE A 49 -5.61 2.45 5.44
N VAL A 50 -6.65 1.65 5.67
CA VAL A 50 -7.68 1.36 4.65
C VAL A 50 -8.38 2.65 4.22
N THR A 51 -8.67 3.55 5.15
CA THR A 51 -9.22 4.89 4.85
C THR A 51 -8.25 5.70 3.98
N CYS A 52 -6.95 5.69 4.30
CA CYS A 52 -5.93 6.40 3.53
C CYS A 52 -5.75 5.90 2.09
N LEU A 53 -6.19 4.68 1.73
CA LEU A 53 -6.17 4.20 0.35
C LEU A 53 -7.06 5.03 -0.60
N ALA A 54 -7.96 5.85 -0.06
CA ALA A 54 -8.81 6.77 -0.81
C ALA A 54 -8.37 8.25 -0.69
N ASP A 55 -7.22 8.53 -0.07
CA ASP A 55 -6.74 9.91 0.09
C ASP A 55 -6.41 10.55 -1.27
N SER A 56 -6.64 11.87 -1.41
CA SER A 56 -6.32 12.59 -2.64
C SER A 56 -4.80 12.71 -2.89
N ARG A 57 -4.00 12.73 -1.83
CA ARG A 57 -2.53 12.81 -1.87
C ARG A 57 -1.95 11.42 -2.09
N TRP A 58 -1.19 11.26 -3.16
CA TRP A 58 -0.66 9.97 -3.60
C TRP A 58 0.32 9.38 -2.58
N GLY A 59 1.08 10.21 -1.85
CA GLY A 59 2.01 9.74 -0.82
C GLY A 59 1.33 8.98 0.33
N TRP A 60 0.15 9.44 0.76
CA TRP A 60 -0.64 8.74 1.80
C TRP A 60 -1.17 7.39 1.32
N ARG A 61 -1.56 7.31 0.04
CA ARG A 61 -1.98 6.03 -0.57
C ARG A 61 -0.83 5.03 -0.64
N ILE A 62 0.37 5.47 -1.02
CA ILE A 62 1.58 4.63 -1.04
C ILE A 62 1.91 4.11 0.35
N ASP A 63 1.96 4.99 1.35
CA ASP A 63 2.35 4.59 2.70
C ASP A 63 1.33 3.65 3.33
N ALA A 64 0.04 3.87 3.08
CA ALA A 64 -1.01 2.96 3.47
C ALA A 64 -0.87 1.59 2.78
N LEU A 65 -0.65 1.55 1.46
CA LEU A 65 -0.41 0.32 0.71
C LEU A 65 0.77 -0.47 1.29
N ARG A 66 1.88 0.22 1.60
CA ARG A 66 3.06 -0.40 2.21
C ARG A 66 2.74 -0.95 3.60
N CYS A 67 2.10 -0.16 4.46
CA CYS A 67 1.74 -0.58 5.81
C CYS A 67 0.83 -1.82 5.79
N ILE A 68 -0.24 -1.79 4.98
CA ILE A 68 -1.19 -2.90 4.83
C ILE A 68 -0.49 -4.11 4.23
N GLY A 69 0.12 -3.93 3.06
CA GLY A 69 0.65 -5.01 2.23
C GLY A 69 1.85 -5.73 2.82
N PHE A 70 2.71 -5.07 3.60
CA PHE A 70 3.90 -5.72 4.15
C PHE A 70 3.71 -6.25 5.57
N HIS A 71 2.75 -5.73 6.34
CA HIS A 71 2.63 -6.09 7.77
C HIS A 71 1.37 -6.86 8.14
N TYR A 72 0.25 -6.63 7.45
CA TYR A 72 -1.03 -7.27 7.77
C TYR A 72 -1.29 -8.49 6.89
N GLN A 73 -2.14 -9.39 7.41
CA GLN A 73 -2.76 -10.46 6.63
C GLN A 73 -4.19 -10.05 6.29
N PHE A 74 -4.62 -10.35 5.07
CA PHE A 74 -5.99 -10.16 4.62
C PHE A 74 -6.31 -11.24 3.58
N PRO A 75 -7.59 -11.65 3.45
CA PRO A 75 -7.99 -12.64 2.45
C PRO A 75 -7.68 -12.16 1.03
N VAL A 76 -7.22 -13.08 0.18
CA VAL A 76 -6.87 -12.80 -1.23
C VAL A 76 -8.09 -12.39 -2.08
N ASP A 77 -9.28 -12.82 -1.67
CA ASP A 77 -10.58 -12.50 -2.29
C ASP A 77 -11.39 -11.54 -1.40
N GLY A 78 -10.71 -10.77 -0.55
CA GLY A 78 -11.32 -9.81 0.36
C GLY A 78 -11.31 -8.38 -0.16
N ALA A 79 -12.14 -7.52 0.45
CA ALA A 79 -12.30 -6.12 0.06
C ALA A 79 -10.98 -5.32 0.01
N ILE A 80 -10.01 -5.63 0.88
CA ILE A 80 -8.69 -4.99 0.86
C ILE A 80 -7.92 -5.39 -0.40
N ALA A 81 -7.89 -6.68 -0.74
CA ALA A 81 -7.23 -7.17 -1.95
C ALA A 81 -7.88 -6.57 -3.20
N ASP A 82 -9.21 -6.53 -3.25
CA ASP A 82 -9.96 -5.92 -4.37
C ASP A 82 -9.68 -4.43 -4.51
N LYS A 83 -9.57 -3.71 -3.38
CA LYS A 83 -9.18 -2.29 -3.40
C LYS A 83 -7.78 -2.11 -3.96
N ILE A 84 -6.82 -2.95 -3.58
CA ILE A 84 -5.44 -2.89 -4.09
C ILE A 84 -5.41 -3.19 -5.59
N ARG A 85 -6.17 -4.19 -6.07
CA ARG A 85 -6.34 -4.47 -7.50
C ARG A 85 -6.95 -3.28 -8.25
N GLN A 86 -7.98 -2.65 -7.68
CA GLN A 86 -8.57 -1.44 -8.26
C GLN A 86 -7.52 -0.32 -8.37
N MET A 87 -6.74 -0.07 -7.31
CA MET A 87 -5.69 0.94 -7.32
C MET A 87 -4.63 0.65 -8.37
N LEU A 88 -4.18 -0.60 -8.51
CA LEU A 88 -3.28 -0.99 -9.58
C LEU A 88 -3.81 -0.64 -10.97
N LEU A 89 -5.12 -0.73 -11.20
CA LEU A 89 -5.70 -0.51 -12.54
C LEU A 89 -6.12 0.93 -12.80
N THR A 90 -6.48 1.69 -11.76
CA THR A 90 -7.16 2.97 -11.93
C THR A 90 -6.53 4.13 -11.16
N ASP A 91 -5.52 3.91 -10.32
CA ASP A 91 -4.95 5.01 -9.52
C ASP A 91 -4.22 6.03 -10.40
N VAL A 92 -4.53 7.30 -10.13
CA VAL A 92 -3.99 8.46 -10.83
C VAL A 92 -3.12 9.30 -9.90
N GLY A 93 -2.00 9.81 -10.41
CA GLY A 93 -1.04 10.62 -9.66
C GLY A 93 0.24 9.87 -9.29
N GLY A 94 1.19 10.61 -8.72
CA GLY A 94 2.47 10.06 -8.25
C GLY A 94 3.30 9.32 -9.31
N PHE A 95 3.20 9.71 -10.59
CA PHE A 95 3.97 9.09 -11.69
C PHE A 95 3.96 7.54 -11.68
N GLY A 96 2.80 6.94 -11.40
CA GLY A 96 2.65 5.48 -11.39
C GLY A 96 3.11 4.79 -10.09
N GLU A 97 3.68 5.51 -9.12
CA GLU A 97 4.21 4.92 -7.89
C GLU A 97 3.16 4.19 -7.04
N VAL A 98 1.92 4.69 -7.00
CA VAL A 98 0.81 4.01 -6.31
C VAL A 98 0.51 2.68 -6.99
N ARG A 99 0.46 2.65 -8.33
CA ARG A 99 0.21 1.44 -9.11
C ARG A 99 1.35 0.44 -8.99
N MET A 100 2.61 0.90 -9.04
CA MET A 100 3.79 0.07 -8.76
C MET A 100 3.75 -0.54 -7.35
N THR A 101 3.38 0.26 -6.34
CA THR A 101 3.28 -0.21 -4.96
C THR A 101 2.16 -1.25 -4.83
N ALA A 102 1.00 -1.02 -5.46
CA ALA A 102 -0.10 -1.98 -5.48
C ALA A 102 0.31 -3.31 -6.15
N ALA A 103 0.99 -3.26 -7.30
CA ALA A 103 1.53 -4.46 -7.94
C ALA A 103 2.51 -5.22 -7.04
N SER A 104 3.43 -4.52 -6.38
CA SER A 104 4.39 -5.13 -5.44
C SER A 104 3.71 -5.82 -4.27
N VAL A 105 2.66 -5.21 -3.72
CA VAL A 105 1.87 -5.79 -2.63
C VAL A 105 1.14 -7.04 -3.12
N LEU A 106 0.48 -6.99 -4.28
CA LEU A 106 -0.20 -8.15 -4.87
C LEU A 106 0.78 -9.30 -5.17
N GLY A 107 1.99 -8.99 -5.62
CA GLY A 107 3.05 -9.98 -5.83
C GLY A 107 3.40 -10.80 -4.58
N ARG A 108 3.13 -10.28 -3.39
CA ARG A 108 3.39 -10.94 -2.09
C ARG A 108 2.16 -11.53 -1.43
N ARG A 109 0.97 -11.04 -1.79
CA ARG A 109 -0.28 -11.30 -1.06
C ARG A 109 -1.34 -12.00 -1.88
N SER A 110 -1.26 -11.91 -3.20
CA SER A 110 -2.21 -12.57 -4.09
C SER A 110 -1.77 -14.00 -4.40
N THR A 111 -2.58 -14.68 -5.20
CA THR A 111 -2.37 -16.04 -5.69
C THR A 111 -2.34 -16.06 -7.20
N TRP A 112 -1.66 -17.06 -7.78
CA TRP A 112 -1.65 -17.25 -9.22
C TRP A 112 -2.99 -17.82 -9.74
N PRO A 113 -3.55 -17.29 -10.84
CA PRO A 113 -3.21 -16.04 -11.52
C PRO A 113 -3.91 -14.82 -10.89
N ASP A 114 -3.25 -13.66 -10.86
CA ASP A 114 -3.90 -12.39 -10.54
C ASP A 114 -4.17 -11.60 -11.82
N LEU A 115 -5.46 -11.48 -12.18
CA LEU A 115 -5.88 -10.84 -13.43
C LEU A 115 -5.59 -9.34 -13.48
N ALA A 116 -5.52 -8.65 -12.33
CA ALA A 116 -5.18 -7.23 -12.30
C ALA A 116 -3.69 -7.04 -12.62
N LEU A 117 -2.81 -7.90 -12.08
CA LEU A 117 -1.40 -7.92 -12.46
C LEU A 117 -1.21 -8.22 -13.94
N GLU A 118 -1.93 -9.20 -14.48
CA GLU A 118 -1.87 -9.49 -15.93
C GLU A 118 -2.33 -8.32 -16.80
N THR A 119 -3.41 -7.65 -16.38
CA THR A 119 -3.94 -6.49 -17.10
C THR A 119 -2.92 -5.35 -17.07
N ALA A 120 -2.40 -5.01 -15.89
CA ALA A 120 -1.39 -3.97 -15.75
C ALA A 120 -0.14 -4.27 -16.60
N LEU A 121 0.35 -5.51 -16.59
CA LEU A 121 1.48 -5.93 -17.44
C LEU A 121 1.22 -5.65 -18.93
N LYS A 122 0.00 -5.91 -19.42
CA LYS A 122 -0.34 -5.80 -20.84
C LYS A 122 -0.64 -4.37 -21.26
N THR A 123 -1.27 -3.58 -20.39
CA THR A 123 -1.95 -2.33 -20.80
C THR A 123 -1.61 -1.10 -19.97
N ASP A 124 -0.88 -1.20 -18.86
CA ASP A 124 -0.54 0.01 -18.10
C ASP A 124 0.29 0.95 -18.98
N PRO A 125 -0.04 2.26 -19.06
CA PRO A 125 0.71 3.20 -19.89
C PRO A 125 2.17 3.36 -19.43
N ASP A 126 2.44 3.16 -18.14
CA ASP A 126 3.75 3.32 -17.53
C ASP A 126 4.58 2.04 -17.65
N GLU A 127 5.77 2.13 -18.24
CA GLU A 127 6.67 0.98 -18.41
C GLU A 127 7.13 0.40 -17.07
N ASP A 128 7.39 1.25 -16.07
CA ASP A 128 7.86 0.77 -14.78
C ASP A 128 6.75 0.05 -14.02
N VAL A 129 5.48 0.48 -14.17
CA VAL A 129 4.33 -0.30 -13.66
C VAL A 129 4.23 -1.65 -14.35
N ARG A 130 4.39 -1.73 -15.69
CA ARG A 130 4.40 -3.01 -16.40
C ARG A 130 5.51 -3.94 -15.90
N ARG A 131 6.72 -3.41 -15.69
CA ARG A 131 7.87 -4.17 -15.15
C ARG A 131 7.61 -4.71 -13.74
N VAL A 132 7.05 -3.89 -12.86
CA VAL A 132 6.71 -4.31 -11.49
C VAL A 132 5.58 -5.35 -11.50
N ALA A 133 4.57 -5.20 -12.37
CA ALA A 133 3.51 -6.19 -12.53
C ALA A 133 4.07 -7.54 -13.03
N PHE A 134 5.01 -7.52 -13.98
CA PHE A 134 5.72 -8.72 -14.40
C PHE A 134 6.47 -9.39 -13.25
N ALA A 135 7.28 -8.63 -12.50
CA ALA A 135 8.02 -9.16 -11.35
C ALA A 135 7.10 -9.72 -10.26
N ALA A 136 5.95 -9.08 -10.03
CA ALA A 136 4.93 -9.56 -9.11
C ALA A 136 4.34 -10.91 -9.57
N LEU A 137 4.03 -11.05 -10.87
CA LEU A 137 3.57 -12.31 -11.46
C LEU A 137 4.61 -13.44 -11.32
N LEU A 138 5.90 -13.15 -11.54
CA LEU A 138 6.96 -14.12 -11.31
C LEU A 138 7.03 -14.54 -9.84
N THR A 139 6.85 -13.58 -8.91
CA THR A 139 6.86 -13.85 -7.47
C THR A 139 5.72 -14.78 -7.06
N ILE A 140 4.47 -14.50 -7.47
CA ILE A 140 3.33 -15.38 -7.15
C ILE A 140 3.41 -16.73 -7.87
N GLY A 141 4.09 -16.80 -9.02
CA GLY A 141 4.37 -18.04 -9.75
C GLY A 141 5.52 -18.87 -9.16
N GLY A 142 6.20 -18.37 -8.13
CA GLY A 142 7.37 -19.03 -7.54
C GLY A 142 8.58 -19.10 -8.47
N ILE A 143 8.65 -18.23 -9.48
CA ILE A 143 9.74 -18.20 -10.46
C ILE A 143 10.84 -17.26 -9.93
N PRO A 144 12.06 -17.78 -9.66
CA PRO A 144 13.15 -16.93 -9.19
C PRO A 144 13.58 -15.97 -10.31
N TYR A 145 13.53 -14.67 -10.01
CA TYR A 145 13.95 -13.61 -10.90
C TYR A 145 14.83 -12.63 -10.12
N LYS A 146 16.02 -12.34 -10.64
CA LYS A 146 17.01 -11.42 -10.09
C LYS A 146 17.55 -10.54 -11.20
#